data_AF-A0A534Z2U1-F1
#
_entry.id   AF-A0A534Z2U1-F1
#
_cell.length_a   1.000
_cell.length_b   1.000
_cell.length_c   1.000
_cell.angle_alpha   90.00
_cell.angle_beta   90.00
_cell.angle_gamma   90.00
#
_symmetry.space_group_name_H-M   'P 1'
#
loop_
_entity.id
_entity.type
_entity.pdbx_description
1 polymer ?
#
loop_
_entity_poly.entity_id
_entity_poly.type
_entity_poly.pdbx_seq_one_letter_code
_entity_poly.pdbx_strand_id
1 'polypeptide(L)'
;MSSTTGVGSGSCGHLASDTNPNFFSLACGGLYVGGAGVGVPLPFTVPDNGTSTSHVSSCAGTCLTFTAADAAEAGGNRCAGGSNHNGSCTTNADCPGGKCNFLKCTKAGCLFGPPLPLPNGSHLSAATSTCVINTVSADGSGTGDCSTGVITNFNLPLSSNIFLAGDLMSMRCSGGSTPGAGCAAGGGCGTVTPGSCPGGTCVNDTGRCTDTGAACCSDADCSVSATCETGACSGGTNNGKGCITSADCPGGGKCKTFIQPCPICEPTTNKCNGGPNDGLACTPVSSPSNNDFPTSHECPPNTSLSIGSLPIAFVLNTGTVTKTAVNLTDQANVFCGFCKNKTTNAFRNPAVACNTNADCTAFTGFTSCGQRTSGAFTADDVARTIVATGVAVGPIVTGGPAQPQTLVSIFCIPPTFSAAVDAAADLPGPGMTALQGTTVMSP
;
A
#
# COMPACT_ATOMS: atom_id res chain seq x y z
N MET A 1 -10.51 3.56 -21.34
CA MET A 1 -9.14 3.05 -21.11
C MET A 1 -9.07 2.46 -19.72
N SER A 2 -8.67 1.21 -19.59
CA SER A 2 -8.60 0.50 -18.30
C SER A 2 -7.17 0.09 -18.02
N SER A 3 -6.66 0.47 -16.85
CA SER A 3 -5.34 0.10 -16.35
C SER A 3 -5.49 -0.89 -15.21
N THR A 4 -4.74 -1.98 -15.25
CA THR A 4 -4.74 -3.03 -14.22
C THR A 4 -3.32 -3.21 -13.68
N THR A 5 -3.15 -3.07 -12.37
CA THR A 5 -1.85 -3.31 -11.72
C THR A 5 -1.42 -4.76 -11.86
N GLY A 6 -0.11 -4.99 -11.96
CA GLY A 6 0.54 -6.29 -11.96
C GLY A 6 1.53 -6.39 -10.80
N VAL A 7 2.10 -7.58 -10.62
CA VAL A 7 3.20 -7.77 -9.67
C VAL A 7 4.42 -6.99 -10.15
N GLY A 8 4.92 -6.10 -9.31
CA GLY A 8 6.07 -5.26 -9.63
C GLY A 8 7.38 -6.05 -9.68
N SER A 9 8.24 -5.71 -10.65
CA SER A 9 9.58 -6.26 -10.77
C SER A 9 10.59 -5.23 -11.29
N GLY A 10 11.83 -5.32 -10.81
CA GLY A 10 12.91 -4.41 -11.19
C GLY A 10 12.87 -3.06 -10.43
N SER A 11 13.59 -2.08 -10.98
CA SER A 11 13.72 -0.73 -10.43
C SER A 11 12.95 0.27 -11.28
N CYS A 12 12.17 1.11 -10.61
CA CYS A 12 11.37 2.20 -11.18
C CYS A 12 11.85 3.56 -10.68
N GLY A 13 13.06 3.65 -10.13
CA GLY A 13 13.57 4.91 -9.59
C GLY A 13 14.75 4.74 -8.66
N HIS A 14 15.19 5.86 -8.10
CA HIS A 14 16.25 5.91 -7.10
C HIS A 14 16.15 7.18 -6.24
N LEU A 15 16.85 7.17 -5.12
CA LEU A 15 17.18 8.36 -4.35
C LEU A 15 18.59 8.82 -4.68
N ALA A 16 18.75 10.13 -4.77
CA ALA A 16 20.03 10.81 -4.90
C ALA A 16 20.25 11.69 -3.66
N SER A 17 21.46 11.69 -3.12
CA SER A 17 21.94 12.66 -2.13
C SER A 17 22.81 13.73 -2.82
N ASP A 18 23.34 14.68 -2.05
CA ASP A 18 24.26 15.69 -2.58
C ASP A 18 25.60 15.10 -3.06
N THR A 19 25.94 13.88 -2.60
CA THR A 19 27.24 13.24 -2.86
C THR A 19 27.11 11.91 -3.62
N ASN A 20 25.93 11.29 -3.62
CA ASN A 20 25.69 10.02 -4.31
C ASN A 20 24.40 10.09 -5.15
N PRO A 21 24.50 10.09 -6.49
CA PRO A 21 23.34 10.24 -7.35
C PRO A 21 22.37 9.06 -7.36
N ASN A 22 22.75 7.88 -6.83
CA ASN A 22 21.93 6.66 -6.89
C ASN A 22 22.15 5.77 -5.65
N PHE A 23 22.04 6.33 -4.44
CA PHE A 23 22.40 5.59 -3.23
C PHE A 23 21.35 4.54 -2.82
N PHE A 24 20.09 4.70 -3.25
CA PHE A 24 19.00 3.80 -2.90
C PHE A 24 18.09 3.55 -4.11
N SER A 25 17.83 2.29 -4.45
CA SER A 25 16.97 1.92 -5.58
C SER A 25 15.51 1.80 -5.16
N LEU A 26 14.60 2.31 -5.99
CA LEU A 26 13.17 2.25 -5.75
C LEU A 26 12.52 1.19 -6.65
N ALA A 27 11.84 0.21 -6.07
CA ALA A 27 11.27 -0.92 -6.80
C ALA A 27 9.98 -0.57 -7.55
N CYS A 28 9.77 -1.21 -8.69
CA CYS A 28 8.45 -1.22 -9.34
C CYS A 28 7.44 -2.00 -8.50
N GLY A 29 6.18 -1.58 -8.47
CA GLY A 29 5.14 -2.15 -7.59
C GLY A 29 5.34 -1.82 -6.10
N GLY A 30 6.25 -0.89 -5.78
CA GLY A 30 6.49 -0.42 -4.42
C GLY A 30 5.70 0.83 -4.08
N LEU A 31 5.31 0.95 -2.81
CA LEU A 31 4.90 2.18 -2.15
C LEU A 31 5.95 2.53 -1.08
N TYR A 32 6.50 3.73 -1.18
CA TYR A 32 7.44 4.32 -0.24
C TYR A 32 6.78 5.51 0.45
N VAL A 33 7.02 5.66 1.75
CA VAL A 33 6.43 6.73 2.58
C VAL A 33 7.45 7.24 3.60
N GLY A 34 7.33 8.49 4.01
CA GLY A 34 8.08 9.05 5.13
C GLY A 34 9.43 9.66 4.77
N GLY A 35 10.00 10.38 5.72
CA GLY A 35 11.35 10.93 5.64
C GLY A 35 12.44 9.87 5.86
N ALA A 36 13.67 10.32 6.14
CA ALA A 36 14.78 9.40 6.41
C ALA A 36 14.65 8.66 7.75
N GLY A 37 13.73 9.08 8.63
CA GLY A 37 13.47 8.46 9.92
C GLY A 37 12.41 7.36 9.87
N VAL A 38 12.02 6.91 8.67
CA VAL A 38 11.01 5.85 8.52
C VAL A 38 11.46 4.58 9.23
N GLY A 39 10.59 4.09 10.12
CA GLY A 39 10.84 2.92 10.94
C GLY A 39 10.10 1.67 10.49
N VAL A 40 9.34 1.75 9.39
CA VAL A 40 8.68 0.59 8.76
C VAL A 40 9.55 0.03 7.62
N PRO A 41 9.57 -1.29 7.41
CA PRO A 41 10.23 -1.89 6.25
C PRO A 41 9.61 -1.41 4.93
N LEU A 42 10.42 -0.82 4.05
CA LEU A 42 10.01 -0.37 2.73
C LEU A 42 10.69 -1.18 1.61
N PRO A 43 10.05 -1.27 0.41
CA PRO A 43 8.71 -0.75 0.09
C PRO A 43 7.58 -1.64 0.60
N PHE A 44 6.40 -1.04 0.80
CA PHE A 44 5.16 -1.79 0.83
C PHE A 44 4.81 -2.29 -0.58
N THR A 45 4.34 -3.53 -0.68
CA THR A 45 3.92 -4.08 -1.98
C THR A 45 2.56 -3.52 -2.36
N VAL A 46 2.48 -2.93 -3.54
CA VAL A 46 1.20 -2.51 -4.14
C VAL A 46 0.47 -3.75 -4.64
N PRO A 47 -0.80 -3.97 -4.27
CA PRO A 47 -1.57 -5.10 -4.76
C PRO A 47 -1.71 -5.08 -6.29
N ASP A 48 -1.57 -6.23 -6.92
CA ASP A 48 -1.87 -6.44 -8.33
C ASP A 48 -3.38 -6.60 -8.57
N ASN A 49 -3.77 -6.68 -9.85
CA ASN A 49 -5.16 -6.81 -10.33
C ASN A 49 -6.10 -5.67 -9.92
N GLY A 50 -5.57 -4.56 -9.41
CA GLY A 50 -6.29 -3.33 -9.20
C GLY A 50 -6.60 -2.66 -10.53
N THR A 51 -7.86 -2.69 -10.95
CA THR A 51 -8.31 -2.06 -12.21
C THR A 51 -8.89 -0.67 -11.97
N SER A 52 -8.43 0.32 -12.74
CA SER A 52 -9.00 1.67 -12.82
C SER A 52 -9.35 2.01 -14.27
N THR A 53 -10.59 2.39 -14.53
CA THR A 53 -11.10 2.75 -15.86
C THR A 53 -11.34 4.25 -15.94
N SER A 54 -10.80 4.89 -16.98
CA SER A 54 -11.04 6.29 -17.34
C SER A 54 -11.68 6.39 -18.72
N HIS A 55 -12.56 7.38 -18.88
CA HIS A 55 -13.22 7.65 -20.14
C HIS A 55 -12.28 8.47 -21.04
N VAL A 56 -12.06 8.03 -22.28
CA VAL A 56 -11.25 8.78 -23.25
C VAL A 56 -12.15 9.79 -23.95
N SER A 57 -12.06 11.06 -23.55
CA SER A 57 -12.91 12.14 -24.10
C SER A 57 -12.47 12.57 -25.49
N SER A 58 -11.19 12.50 -25.81
CA SER A 58 -10.67 12.75 -27.16
C SER A 58 -9.30 12.12 -27.40
N CYS A 59 -9.03 11.76 -28.66
CA CYS A 59 -7.69 11.55 -29.21
C CYS A 59 -7.64 12.35 -30.52
N ALA A 60 -7.25 13.63 -30.43
CA ALA A 60 -7.23 14.56 -31.56
C ALA A 60 -5.79 14.80 -31.99
N GLY A 61 -5.45 14.38 -33.22
CA GLY A 61 -4.05 14.26 -33.62
C GLY A 61 -3.36 13.20 -32.78
N THR A 62 -2.38 13.60 -31.96
CA THR A 62 -1.78 12.72 -30.94
C THR A 62 -2.24 13.02 -29.53
N CYS A 63 -2.93 14.16 -29.29
CA CYS A 63 -3.33 14.57 -27.95
C CYS A 63 -4.47 13.69 -27.44
N LEU A 64 -4.17 12.90 -26.41
CA LEU A 64 -5.12 12.10 -25.67
C LEU A 64 -5.62 12.90 -24.46
N THR A 65 -6.93 12.98 -24.29
CA THR A 65 -7.55 13.47 -23.05
C THR A 65 -8.44 12.38 -22.47
N PHE A 66 -8.37 12.20 -21.16
CA PHE A 66 -9.28 11.32 -20.44
C PHE A 66 -9.83 12.00 -19.20
N THR A 67 -11.07 11.63 -18.91
CA THR A 67 -11.91 12.09 -17.80
C THR A 67 -12.30 10.88 -16.95
N ALA A 68 -12.96 11.15 -15.84
CA ALA A 68 -13.49 10.10 -14.99
C ALA A 68 -14.48 9.23 -15.77
N ALA A 69 -14.25 7.90 -15.79
CA ALA A 69 -15.32 6.98 -16.13
C ALA A 69 -16.21 6.79 -14.90
N ASP A 70 -17.50 6.59 -15.08
CA ASP A 70 -18.43 6.20 -14.03
C ASP A 70 -18.53 4.67 -13.85
N ALA A 71 -19.42 4.27 -12.95
CA ALA A 71 -19.74 2.89 -12.66
C ALA A 71 -20.13 2.07 -13.88
N ALA A 72 -21.06 2.59 -14.68
CA ALA A 72 -21.66 1.88 -15.79
C ALA A 72 -20.62 1.68 -16.89
N GLU A 73 -19.81 2.70 -17.16
CA GLU A 73 -18.70 2.65 -18.11
C GLU A 73 -17.60 1.66 -17.69
N ALA A 74 -17.44 1.41 -16.38
CA ALA A 74 -16.48 0.47 -15.82
C ALA A 74 -17.02 -0.96 -15.58
N GLY A 75 -18.22 -1.28 -16.07
CA GLY A 75 -18.82 -2.61 -15.96
C GLY A 75 -19.73 -2.83 -14.73
N GLY A 76 -20.13 -1.75 -14.07
CA GLY A 76 -21.13 -1.71 -12.99
C GLY A 76 -20.61 -2.10 -11.61
N ASN A 77 -21.42 -1.82 -10.58
CA ASN A 77 -21.13 -2.27 -9.22
C ASN A 77 -21.49 -3.75 -9.06
N ARG A 78 -20.90 -4.39 -8.04
CA ARG A 78 -21.18 -5.77 -7.64
C ARG A 78 -21.41 -5.93 -6.15
N CYS A 79 -22.22 -6.91 -5.78
CA CYS A 79 -22.40 -7.24 -4.38
C CYS A 79 -21.13 -7.85 -3.78
N ALA A 80 -20.57 -7.12 -2.82
CA ALA A 80 -19.56 -7.57 -1.88
C ALA A 80 -20.24 -8.41 -0.78
N GLY A 81 -20.07 -9.73 -0.83
CA GLY A 81 -20.73 -10.69 0.06
C GLY A 81 -22.26 -10.77 -0.06
N GLY A 82 -22.90 -11.43 0.90
CA GLY A 82 -24.35 -11.64 0.94
C GLY A 82 -24.87 -12.75 0.02
N SER A 83 -26.19 -12.93 -0.05
CA SER A 83 -26.82 -13.98 -0.87
C SER A 83 -26.75 -13.72 -2.38
N ASN A 84 -26.55 -12.46 -2.78
CA ASN A 84 -26.39 -12.02 -4.18
C ASN A 84 -24.93 -11.71 -4.54
N HIS A 85 -23.98 -12.33 -3.84
CA HIS A 85 -22.55 -12.13 -4.04
C HIS A 85 -22.13 -12.17 -5.52
N ASN A 86 -21.28 -11.22 -5.94
CA ASN A 86 -20.87 -10.97 -7.33
C ASN A 86 -21.98 -10.62 -8.32
N GLY A 87 -23.25 -10.61 -7.90
CA GLY A 87 -24.34 -10.07 -8.67
C GLY A 87 -24.18 -8.57 -8.88
N SER A 88 -24.68 -8.06 -10.01
CA SER A 88 -24.75 -6.63 -10.26
C SER A 88 -25.62 -5.95 -9.20
N CYS A 89 -25.25 -4.73 -8.82
CA CYS A 89 -26.03 -3.95 -7.87
C CYS A 89 -26.02 -2.46 -8.20
N THR A 90 -26.98 -1.75 -7.63
CA THR A 90 -27.06 -0.28 -7.65
C THR A 90 -27.15 0.26 -6.24
N THR A 91 -27.69 -0.52 -5.30
CA THR A 91 -27.84 -0.18 -3.89
C THR A 91 -27.53 -1.38 -3.01
N ASN A 92 -27.31 -1.16 -1.71
CA ASN A 92 -27.12 -2.26 -0.75
C ASN A 92 -28.33 -3.20 -0.65
N ALA A 93 -29.53 -2.75 -1.05
CA ALA A 93 -30.72 -3.61 -1.05
C ALA A 93 -30.60 -4.76 -2.06
N ASP A 94 -29.85 -4.56 -3.14
CA ASP A 94 -29.57 -5.59 -4.15
C ASP A 94 -28.62 -6.67 -3.61
N CYS A 95 -28.01 -6.42 -2.44
CA CYS A 95 -27.03 -7.28 -1.79
C CYS A 95 -27.51 -7.70 -0.39
N PRO A 96 -28.55 -8.55 -0.25
CA PRO A 96 -29.01 -8.98 1.07
C PRO A 96 -27.90 -9.67 1.87
N GLY A 97 -27.59 -9.14 3.05
CA GLY A 97 -26.46 -9.62 3.85
C GLY A 97 -25.08 -9.28 3.29
N GLY A 98 -25.00 -8.37 2.32
CA GLY A 98 -23.77 -7.87 1.69
C GLY A 98 -23.81 -6.35 1.52
N LYS A 99 -22.87 -5.81 0.75
CA LYS A 99 -22.81 -4.39 0.36
C LYS A 99 -22.66 -4.26 -1.14
N CYS A 100 -23.28 -3.25 -1.74
CA CYS A 100 -23.06 -2.97 -3.15
C CYS A 100 -21.80 -2.15 -3.34
N ASN A 101 -20.74 -2.75 -3.90
CA ASN A 101 -19.41 -2.14 -4.03
C ASN A 101 -18.66 -2.62 -5.31
N PHE A 102 -17.38 -2.26 -5.49
CA PHE A 102 -16.50 -2.54 -6.64
C PHE A 102 -16.63 -1.66 -7.87
N LEU A 103 -16.24 -0.40 -7.66
CA LEU A 103 -16.21 0.58 -8.71
C LEU A 103 -14.80 0.72 -9.29
N LYS A 104 -14.53 -0.05 -10.37
CA LYS A 104 -13.28 -0.08 -11.18
C LYS A 104 -13.14 1.16 -12.08
N CYS A 105 -13.50 2.32 -11.56
CA CYS A 105 -13.64 3.57 -12.30
C CYS A 105 -12.80 4.67 -11.67
N THR A 106 -12.79 5.85 -12.29
CA THR A 106 -11.98 6.99 -11.85
C THR A 106 -12.82 8.22 -11.49
N LYS A 107 -14.13 8.04 -11.31
CA LYS A 107 -15.04 9.05 -10.74
C LYS A 107 -14.92 9.13 -9.22
N ALA A 108 -15.27 10.28 -8.65
CA ALA A 108 -15.37 10.42 -7.19
C ALA A 108 -16.26 9.33 -6.59
N GLY A 109 -15.78 8.67 -5.53
CA GLY A 109 -16.43 7.55 -4.86
C GLY A 109 -16.02 6.17 -5.38
N CYS A 110 -15.30 6.06 -6.50
CA CYS A 110 -14.79 4.77 -6.99
C CYS A 110 -13.69 4.21 -6.07
N LEU A 111 -13.60 2.88 -5.96
CA LEU A 111 -12.54 2.23 -5.19
C LEU A 111 -11.27 2.17 -6.04
N PHE A 112 -10.12 2.40 -5.42
CA PHE A 112 -8.83 2.32 -6.09
C PHE A 112 -8.05 1.08 -5.63
N GLY A 113 -8.00 0.07 -6.50
CA GLY A 113 -7.30 -1.19 -6.24
C GLY A 113 -7.91 -2.00 -5.09
N PRO A 114 -7.33 -3.16 -4.74
CA PRO A 114 -7.64 -3.92 -3.53
C PRO A 114 -7.27 -3.14 -2.26
N PRO A 115 -7.81 -3.53 -1.07
CA PRO A 115 -7.27 -3.06 0.21
C PRO A 115 -5.76 -3.28 0.28
N LEU A 116 -5.01 -2.28 0.73
CA LEU A 116 -3.55 -2.25 0.76
C LEU A 116 -3.05 -2.61 2.16
N PRO A 117 -2.41 -3.77 2.36
CA PRO A 117 -1.73 -4.09 3.61
C PRO A 117 -0.43 -3.30 3.74
N LEU A 118 -0.23 -2.65 4.88
CA LEU A 118 1.00 -1.97 5.25
C LEU A 118 1.55 -2.60 6.55
N PRO A 119 2.20 -3.78 6.45
CA PRO A 119 2.76 -4.47 7.61
C PRO A 119 3.96 -3.71 8.19
N ASN A 120 3.91 -3.39 9.49
CA ASN A 120 5.10 -2.93 10.19
C ASN A 120 5.88 -4.13 10.73
N GLY A 121 6.73 -4.69 9.87
CA GLY A 121 7.59 -5.84 10.18
C GLY A 121 8.68 -5.56 11.21
N SER A 122 8.87 -4.31 11.65
CA SER A 122 9.90 -3.97 12.62
C SER A 122 9.70 -4.75 13.92
N HIS A 123 10.82 -5.05 14.57
CA HIS A 123 10.87 -5.86 15.79
C HIS A 123 9.82 -5.39 16.81
N LEU A 124 8.94 -6.30 17.23
CA LEU A 124 7.82 -6.07 18.17
C LEU A 124 6.82 -4.97 17.78
N SER A 125 6.80 -4.55 16.51
CA SER A 125 6.03 -3.37 16.06
C SER A 125 4.77 -3.72 15.26
N ALA A 126 4.41 -5.01 15.15
CA ALA A 126 3.27 -5.48 14.35
C ALA A 126 1.94 -4.79 14.70
N ALA A 127 1.75 -4.37 15.96
CA ALA A 127 0.57 -3.64 16.42
C ALA A 127 0.35 -2.27 15.72
N THR A 128 1.38 -1.73 15.07
CA THR A 128 1.29 -0.46 14.33
C THR A 128 1.01 -0.63 12.84
N SER A 129 0.83 -1.88 12.39
CA SER A 129 0.50 -2.19 11.00
C SER A 129 -0.88 -1.69 10.63
N THR A 130 -1.04 -1.29 9.37
CA THR A 130 -2.30 -0.70 8.90
C THR A 130 -2.84 -1.40 7.67
N CYS A 131 -4.17 -1.44 7.56
CA CYS A 131 -4.86 -1.74 6.31
C CYS A 131 -5.39 -0.43 5.74
N VAL A 132 -5.20 -0.20 4.44
CA VAL A 132 -5.63 1.04 3.78
C VAL A 132 -6.65 0.74 2.70
N ILE A 133 -7.79 1.43 2.75
CA ILE A 133 -8.80 1.43 1.68
C ILE A 133 -8.70 2.76 0.94
N ASN A 134 -8.37 2.69 -0.34
CA ASN A 134 -8.29 3.87 -1.20
C ASN A 134 -9.61 4.07 -1.96
N THR A 135 -10.14 5.29 -1.90
CA THR A 135 -11.31 5.73 -2.67
C THR A 135 -10.95 6.99 -3.44
N VAL A 136 -11.40 7.13 -4.67
CA VAL A 136 -11.21 8.34 -5.48
C VAL A 136 -11.99 9.49 -4.84
N SER A 137 -11.33 10.58 -4.49
CA SER A 137 -11.92 11.71 -3.75
C SER A 137 -12.41 12.84 -4.64
N ALA A 138 -11.95 12.91 -5.89
CA ALA A 138 -12.47 13.78 -6.93
C ALA A 138 -12.27 13.15 -8.32
N ASP A 139 -13.03 13.60 -9.30
CA ASP A 139 -13.02 13.04 -10.65
C ASP A 139 -11.61 13.05 -11.25
N GLY A 140 -11.16 11.87 -11.67
CA GLY A 140 -9.90 11.69 -12.36
C GLY A 140 -9.89 12.43 -13.69
N SER A 141 -8.75 13.02 -14.03
CA SER A 141 -8.59 13.73 -15.29
C SER A 141 -7.14 13.76 -15.70
N GLY A 142 -6.88 13.79 -17.01
CA GLY A 142 -5.52 13.90 -17.47
C GLY A 142 -5.36 13.94 -18.97
N THR A 143 -4.09 14.01 -19.35
CA THR A 143 -3.67 14.10 -20.75
C THR A 143 -2.51 13.15 -21.02
N GLY A 144 -2.36 12.84 -22.31
CA GLY A 144 -1.28 12.03 -22.81
C GLY A 144 -1.15 12.12 -24.31
N ASP A 145 -0.45 11.16 -24.88
CA ASP A 145 -0.25 11.00 -26.30
C ASP A 145 -0.71 9.59 -26.73
N CYS A 146 -1.77 9.51 -27.55
CA CYS A 146 -2.31 8.22 -27.99
C CYS A 146 -1.42 7.51 -29.04
N SER A 147 -0.49 8.22 -29.68
CA SER A 147 0.44 7.64 -30.66
C SER A 147 1.68 7.02 -30.01
N THR A 148 2.10 7.52 -28.85
CA THR A 148 3.26 7.00 -28.10
C THR A 148 2.88 6.30 -26.80
N GLY A 149 1.63 6.43 -26.36
CA GLY A 149 1.14 5.88 -25.10
C GLY A 149 1.68 6.59 -23.87
N VAL A 150 2.25 7.78 -24.05
CA VAL A 150 2.79 8.57 -22.94
C VAL A 150 1.64 9.23 -22.18
N ILE A 151 1.58 9.03 -20.87
CA ILE A 151 0.72 9.79 -19.97
C ILE A 151 1.60 10.82 -19.27
N THR A 152 1.31 12.10 -19.50
CA THR A 152 2.10 13.21 -18.95
C THR A 152 1.56 13.70 -17.61
N ASN A 153 0.25 13.59 -17.39
CA ASN A 153 -0.37 14.02 -16.15
C ASN A 153 -1.74 13.37 -16.03
N PHE A 154 -1.86 12.31 -15.24
CA PHE A 154 -3.15 11.79 -14.80
C PHE A 154 -3.36 12.09 -13.33
N ASN A 155 -4.18 13.10 -13.05
CA ASN A 155 -4.57 13.48 -11.70
C ASN A 155 -5.67 12.52 -11.21
N LEU A 156 -5.37 11.77 -10.16
CA LEU A 156 -6.30 10.86 -9.51
C LEU A 156 -6.18 11.05 -8.00
N PRO A 157 -6.90 12.02 -7.42
CA PRO A 157 -6.86 12.25 -5.99
C PRO A 157 -7.62 11.13 -5.26
N LEU A 158 -6.99 10.62 -4.21
CA LEU A 158 -7.48 9.56 -3.37
C LEU A 158 -7.76 10.09 -1.96
N SER A 159 -8.74 9.49 -1.31
CA SER A 159 -8.94 9.47 0.13
C SER A 159 -8.53 8.09 0.61
N SER A 160 -7.40 8.01 1.32
CA SER A 160 -6.85 6.79 1.88
C SER A 160 -7.33 6.63 3.31
N ASN A 161 -8.31 5.76 3.52
CA ASN A 161 -8.87 5.49 4.84
C ASN A 161 -8.01 4.44 5.55
N ILE A 162 -7.46 4.80 6.71
CA ILE A 162 -6.41 4.02 7.39
C ILE A 162 -7.01 3.31 8.60
N PHE A 163 -6.77 2.01 8.70
CA PHE A 163 -7.20 1.16 9.80
C PHE A 163 -5.98 0.64 10.53
N LEU A 164 -5.82 1.00 11.81
CA LEU A 164 -4.74 0.51 12.68
C LEU A 164 -5.07 -0.92 13.15
N ALA A 165 -4.91 -1.87 12.25
CA ALA A 165 -5.36 -3.24 12.41
C ALA A 165 -4.40 -4.11 13.23
N GLY A 166 -3.12 -3.76 13.25
CA GLY A 166 -2.08 -4.61 13.83
C GLY A 166 -1.87 -5.89 13.02
N ASP A 167 -1.54 -6.98 13.71
CA ASP A 167 -1.58 -8.33 13.15
C ASP A 167 -2.92 -8.98 13.47
N LEU A 168 -3.71 -9.27 12.45
CA LEU A 168 -5.04 -9.88 12.61
C LEU A 168 -4.95 -11.39 12.90
N MET A 169 -3.87 -12.05 12.51
CA MET A 169 -3.82 -13.52 12.46
C MET A 169 -2.44 -14.08 12.80
N SER A 170 -2.18 -14.28 14.09
CA SER A 170 -0.89 -14.76 14.57
C SER A 170 -0.65 -16.27 14.34
N MET A 171 -1.70 -17.05 14.06
CA MET A 171 -1.61 -18.47 13.68
C MET A 171 -2.74 -18.89 12.74
N ARG A 172 -2.40 -19.62 11.67
CA ARG A 172 -3.34 -19.99 10.61
C ARG A 172 -3.25 -21.45 10.20
N CYS A 173 -4.31 -21.98 9.64
CA CYS A 173 -4.28 -23.33 9.07
C CYS A 173 -3.52 -23.37 7.75
N SER A 174 -2.61 -24.32 7.61
CA SER A 174 -1.98 -24.68 6.33
C SER A 174 -2.55 -26.02 5.85
N GLY A 175 -3.09 -26.02 4.62
CA GLY A 175 -3.77 -27.18 4.04
C GLY A 175 -5.12 -27.51 4.70
N GLY A 176 -5.65 -28.69 4.38
CA GLY A 176 -6.94 -29.14 4.88
C GLY A 176 -8.13 -28.44 4.24
N SER A 177 -9.27 -28.44 4.95
CA SER A 177 -10.55 -27.88 4.48
C SER A 177 -10.73 -26.39 4.79
N THR A 178 -9.89 -25.83 5.66
CA THR A 178 -9.92 -24.42 6.08
C THR A 178 -8.56 -23.72 6.01
N PRO A 179 -7.80 -23.77 4.88
CA PRO A 179 -6.56 -23.01 4.74
C PRO A 179 -6.72 -21.54 5.09
N GLY A 180 -5.71 -20.96 5.72
CA GLY A 180 -5.65 -19.56 6.13
C GLY A 180 -6.56 -19.19 7.31
N ALA A 181 -7.50 -20.04 7.73
CA ALA A 181 -8.36 -19.75 8.88
C ALA A 181 -7.56 -19.67 10.18
N GLY A 182 -8.00 -18.80 11.11
CA GLY A 182 -7.37 -18.65 12.40
C GLY A 182 -7.46 -19.93 13.22
N CYS A 183 -6.33 -20.41 13.74
CA CYS A 183 -6.26 -21.63 14.53
C CYS A 183 -5.72 -21.43 15.96
N ALA A 184 -5.45 -20.17 16.31
CA ALA A 184 -5.10 -19.79 17.67
C ALA A 184 -6.25 -20.08 18.65
N ALA A 185 -5.92 -20.70 19.78
CA ALA A 185 -6.75 -20.63 20.96
C ALA A 185 -6.63 -19.21 21.54
N GLY A 186 -7.63 -18.76 22.31
CA GLY A 186 -7.64 -17.43 22.92
C GLY A 186 -6.47 -17.11 23.87
N GLY A 187 -5.46 -17.99 23.99
CA GLY A 187 -4.20 -17.78 24.68
C GLY A 187 -3.08 -17.16 23.82
N GLY A 188 -3.33 -16.87 22.54
CA GLY A 188 -2.36 -16.21 21.66
C GLY A 188 -1.38 -17.18 20.98
N CYS A 189 -0.23 -16.65 20.56
CA CYS A 189 0.80 -17.40 19.84
C CYS A 189 1.19 -18.70 20.57
N GLY A 190 1.38 -19.79 19.81
CA GLY A 190 1.76 -21.11 20.32
C GLY A 190 0.60 -21.93 20.92
N THR A 191 -0.55 -21.31 21.21
CA THR A 191 -1.73 -22.02 21.72
C THR A 191 -2.65 -22.45 20.57
N VAL A 192 -2.75 -23.75 20.29
CA VAL A 192 -3.57 -24.25 19.18
C VAL A 192 -4.92 -24.76 19.69
N THR A 193 -6.01 -24.35 19.06
CA THR A 193 -7.32 -24.94 19.32
C THR A 193 -7.35 -26.36 18.72
N PRO A 194 -7.58 -27.44 19.50
CA PRO A 194 -7.58 -28.80 18.97
C PRO A 194 -8.61 -28.97 17.84
N GLY A 195 -8.20 -29.59 16.73
CA GLY A 195 -9.09 -29.82 15.58
C GLY A 195 -9.42 -28.57 14.75
N SER A 196 -8.81 -27.42 15.03
CA SER A 196 -9.03 -26.16 14.31
C SER A 196 -8.67 -26.19 12.82
N CYS A 197 -7.80 -27.13 12.40
CA CYS A 197 -7.43 -27.33 11.01
C CYS A 197 -7.79 -28.76 10.53
N PRO A 198 -9.05 -29.05 10.18
CA PRO A 198 -9.44 -30.38 9.73
C PRO A 198 -8.73 -30.76 8.43
N GLY A 199 -7.87 -31.79 8.50
CA GLY A 199 -7.04 -32.25 7.39
C GLY A 199 -5.82 -31.38 7.09
N GLY A 200 -5.47 -30.44 7.98
CA GLY A 200 -4.33 -29.52 7.83
C GLY A 200 -3.55 -29.35 9.14
N THR A 201 -2.65 -28.38 9.15
CA THR A 201 -1.77 -28.09 10.29
C THR A 201 -1.90 -26.63 10.70
N CYS A 202 -2.05 -26.36 12.00
CA CYS A 202 -1.97 -24.98 12.50
C CYS A 202 -0.51 -24.52 12.47
N VAL A 203 -0.21 -23.49 11.69
CA VAL A 203 1.12 -22.90 11.56
C VAL A 203 1.23 -21.61 12.38
N ASN A 204 2.40 -21.40 12.95
CA ASN A 204 2.75 -20.16 13.64
C ASN A 204 3.11 -19.09 12.58
N ASP A 205 2.36 -18.00 12.61
CA ASP A 205 2.57 -16.79 11.79
C ASP A 205 2.93 -15.58 12.67
N THR A 206 3.41 -15.82 13.89
CA THR A 206 3.90 -14.76 14.77
C THR A 206 5.34 -14.43 14.45
N GLY A 207 6.21 -15.44 14.32
CA GLY A 207 7.59 -15.20 13.96
C GLY A 207 8.47 -16.43 13.77
N ARG A 208 9.70 -16.17 13.30
CA ARG A 208 10.80 -17.15 13.27
C ARG A 208 12.01 -16.57 13.98
N CYS A 209 12.75 -17.43 14.68
CA CYS A 209 14.02 -17.04 15.28
C CYS A 209 15.07 -16.75 14.19
N THR A 210 15.84 -15.67 14.36
CA THR A 210 16.88 -15.23 13.41
C THR A 210 18.06 -16.19 13.28
N ASP A 211 18.24 -17.10 14.22
CA ASP A 211 19.36 -18.05 14.26
C ASP A 211 19.04 -19.42 13.65
N THR A 212 17.92 -20.02 14.08
CA THR A 212 17.52 -21.40 13.84
C THR A 212 16.35 -21.51 12.86
N GLY A 213 15.58 -20.43 12.68
CA GLY A 213 14.31 -20.48 11.98
C GLY A 213 13.24 -21.27 12.72
N ALA A 214 13.41 -21.54 14.03
CA ALA A 214 12.35 -22.11 14.84
C ALA A 214 11.16 -21.13 14.93
N ALA A 215 9.94 -21.66 15.01
CA ALA A 215 8.77 -20.84 15.31
C ALA A 215 8.90 -20.24 16.71
N CYS A 216 8.54 -18.97 16.85
CA CYS A 216 8.65 -18.23 18.10
C CYS A 216 7.44 -17.31 18.29
N CYS A 217 7.22 -16.91 19.52
CA CYS A 217 6.21 -15.94 19.94
C CYS A 217 6.85 -14.70 20.58
N SER A 218 8.07 -14.84 21.06
CA SER A 218 8.89 -13.79 21.66
C SER A 218 10.37 -14.14 21.54
N ASP A 219 11.25 -13.19 21.84
CA ASP A 219 12.70 -13.44 21.86
C ASP A 219 13.12 -14.55 22.84
N ALA A 220 12.32 -14.78 23.89
CA ALA A 220 12.58 -15.82 24.87
C ALA A 220 12.48 -17.24 24.28
N ASP A 221 11.84 -17.40 23.13
CA ASP A 221 11.76 -18.68 22.41
C ASP A 221 13.00 -18.94 21.54
N CYS A 222 13.88 -17.94 21.40
CA CYS A 222 15.08 -17.99 20.60
C CYS A 222 16.34 -18.12 21.47
N SER A 223 17.51 -18.37 20.86
CA SER A 223 18.76 -18.33 21.63
C SER A 223 19.04 -16.92 22.17
N VAL A 224 19.88 -16.81 23.20
CA VAL A 224 20.12 -15.56 23.96
C VAL A 224 20.55 -14.37 23.10
N SER A 225 21.12 -14.60 21.92
CA SER A 225 21.54 -13.55 20.98
C SER A 225 20.63 -13.40 19.76
N ALA A 226 19.55 -14.17 19.69
CA ALA A 226 18.62 -14.19 18.57
C ALA A 226 17.30 -13.53 18.96
N THR A 227 16.57 -13.09 17.94
CA THR A 227 15.31 -12.38 18.07
C THR A 227 14.21 -13.13 17.34
N CYS A 228 12.99 -12.96 17.79
CA CYS A 228 11.80 -13.46 17.12
C CYS A 228 11.27 -12.41 16.15
N GLU A 229 11.44 -12.65 14.86
CA GLU A 229 11.04 -11.69 13.84
C GLU A 229 9.78 -12.11 13.10
N THR A 230 9.00 -11.10 12.73
CA THR A 230 7.65 -11.22 12.15
C THR A 230 7.63 -11.59 10.66
N GLY A 231 8.67 -12.29 10.22
CA GLY A 231 8.83 -12.76 8.86
C GLY A 231 9.84 -13.89 8.77
N ALA A 232 9.91 -14.52 7.61
CA ALA A 232 10.94 -15.50 7.30
C ALA A 232 11.53 -15.30 5.90
N CYS A 233 12.82 -15.56 5.80
CA CYS A 233 13.51 -15.53 4.52
C CYS A 233 13.01 -16.65 3.61
N SER A 234 12.59 -16.28 2.40
CA SER A 234 12.31 -17.17 1.29
C SER A 234 13.49 -17.12 0.33
N GLY A 235 14.31 -18.19 0.35
CA GLY A 235 15.57 -18.28 -0.38
C GLY A 235 16.75 -17.62 0.34
N GLY A 236 17.91 -17.61 -0.33
CA GLY A 236 19.16 -17.07 0.21
C GLY A 236 19.82 -17.96 1.27
N THR A 237 20.90 -17.48 1.88
CA THR A 237 21.66 -18.23 2.89
C THR A 237 20.96 -18.30 4.25
N ASN A 238 19.99 -17.42 4.49
CA ASN A 238 19.17 -17.40 5.70
C ASN A 238 17.78 -18.00 5.50
N ASN A 239 17.56 -18.80 4.43
CA ASN A 239 16.24 -19.38 4.13
C ASN A 239 15.59 -20.04 5.36
N GLY A 240 14.35 -19.65 5.66
CA GLY A 240 13.55 -20.11 6.80
C GLY A 240 13.81 -19.39 8.13
N LYS A 241 14.86 -18.57 8.24
CA LYS A 241 15.18 -17.80 9.46
C LYS A 241 14.36 -16.51 9.54
N GLY A 242 14.21 -16.01 10.76
CA GLY A 242 13.58 -14.73 11.07
C GLY A 242 14.15 -13.58 10.25
N CYS A 243 13.27 -12.69 9.77
CA CYS A 243 13.66 -11.47 9.07
C CYS A 243 12.62 -10.36 9.25
N ILE A 244 13.07 -9.12 9.10
CA ILE A 244 12.24 -7.91 9.05
C ILE A 244 12.24 -7.35 7.62
N THR A 245 13.41 -7.37 6.96
CA THR A 245 13.61 -6.85 5.61
C THR A 245 14.30 -7.88 4.73
N SER A 246 14.26 -7.67 3.41
CA SER A 246 15.01 -8.56 2.50
C SER A 246 16.53 -8.47 2.66
N ALA A 247 17.07 -7.44 3.35
CA ALA A 247 18.49 -7.36 3.66
C ALA A 247 18.93 -8.46 4.65
N ASP A 248 18.02 -8.92 5.51
CA ASP A 248 18.24 -10.04 6.43
C ASP A 248 18.33 -11.40 5.69
N CYS A 249 18.01 -11.41 4.38
CA CYS A 249 17.98 -12.60 3.53
C CYS A 249 19.07 -12.54 2.42
N PRO A 250 20.36 -12.55 2.77
CA PRO A 250 21.45 -12.46 1.80
C PRO A 250 21.47 -13.64 0.83
N GLY A 251 22.15 -13.46 -0.32
CA GLY A 251 22.20 -14.47 -1.38
C GLY A 251 20.95 -14.52 -2.26
N GLY A 252 20.25 -13.39 -2.40
CA GLY A 252 19.06 -13.25 -3.26
C GLY A 252 17.75 -13.70 -2.62
N GLY A 253 17.73 -13.95 -1.31
CA GLY A 253 16.50 -14.23 -0.57
C GLY A 253 15.61 -13.00 -0.44
N LYS A 254 14.33 -13.23 -0.12
CA LYS A 254 13.34 -12.18 0.17
C LYS A 254 12.69 -12.44 1.51
N CYS A 255 12.52 -11.40 2.31
CA CYS A 255 11.77 -11.53 3.55
C CYS A 255 10.28 -11.57 3.26
N LYS A 256 9.60 -12.64 3.69
CA LYS A 256 8.15 -12.75 3.69
C LYS A 256 7.66 -12.46 5.08
N THR A 257 6.90 -11.37 5.26
CA THR A 257 6.27 -11.08 6.54
C THR A 257 5.12 -12.07 6.82
N PHE A 258 4.87 -12.29 8.10
CA PHE A 258 3.73 -13.06 8.59
C PHE A 258 2.60 -12.17 9.11
N ILE A 259 2.84 -10.87 9.25
CA ILE A 259 1.86 -9.91 9.76
C ILE A 259 0.72 -9.81 8.77
N GLN A 260 -0.51 -9.95 9.22
CA GLN A 260 -1.69 -9.76 8.37
C GLN A 260 -2.49 -8.52 8.80
N PRO A 261 -2.25 -7.32 8.21
CA PRO A 261 -2.98 -6.11 8.58
C PRO A 261 -4.37 -6.01 7.94
N CYS A 262 -4.53 -6.55 6.72
CA CYS A 262 -5.81 -6.60 6.04
C CYS A 262 -6.41 -8.01 6.13
N PRO A 263 -7.73 -8.15 6.28
CA PRO A 263 -8.38 -9.43 6.07
C PRO A 263 -8.10 -9.95 4.65
N ILE A 264 -7.74 -11.22 4.55
CA ILE A 264 -7.47 -11.87 3.26
C ILE A 264 -8.73 -12.58 2.77
N CYS A 265 -8.86 -12.70 1.46
CA CYS A 265 -9.79 -13.62 0.83
C CYS A 265 -9.03 -14.88 0.42
N GLU A 266 -9.20 -15.98 1.14
CA GLU A 266 -8.42 -17.20 0.87
C GLU A 266 -8.75 -17.77 -0.52
N PRO A 267 -7.77 -17.91 -1.43
CA PRO A 267 -8.02 -18.33 -2.81
C PRO A 267 -8.52 -19.77 -2.92
N THR A 268 -8.24 -20.63 -1.93
CA THR A 268 -8.68 -22.03 -1.94
C THR A 268 -10.14 -22.17 -1.54
N THR A 269 -10.57 -21.46 -0.50
CA THR A 269 -11.91 -21.59 0.09
C THR A 269 -12.88 -20.53 -0.40
N ASN A 270 -12.38 -19.44 -1.01
CA ASN A 270 -13.14 -18.24 -1.36
C ASN A 270 -13.88 -17.66 -0.14
N LYS A 271 -13.20 -17.65 1.01
CA LYS A 271 -13.72 -17.11 2.27
C LYS A 271 -12.77 -16.10 2.88
N CYS A 272 -13.33 -15.11 3.54
CA CYS A 272 -12.54 -14.14 4.28
C CYS A 272 -11.90 -14.80 5.49
N ASN A 273 -10.62 -14.50 5.70
CA ASN A 273 -9.92 -14.80 6.95
C ASN A 273 -9.60 -13.46 7.64
N GLY A 274 -10.21 -13.27 8.81
CA GLY A 274 -10.13 -12.05 9.61
C GLY A 274 -11.21 -11.01 9.27
N GLY A 275 -11.26 -9.97 10.10
CA GLY A 275 -12.23 -8.88 9.98
C GLY A 275 -13.68 -9.27 10.32
N PRO A 276 -14.64 -8.34 10.19
CA PRO A 276 -16.05 -8.59 10.52
C PRO A 276 -16.74 -9.63 9.62
N ASN A 277 -16.17 -9.92 8.45
CA ASN A 277 -16.71 -10.88 7.48
C ASN A 277 -15.99 -12.24 7.54
N ASP A 278 -15.24 -12.53 8.60
CA ASP A 278 -14.53 -13.80 8.76
C ASP A 278 -15.44 -15.02 8.49
N GLY A 279 -14.96 -15.95 7.66
CA GLY A 279 -15.68 -17.14 7.22
C GLY A 279 -16.77 -16.92 6.16
N LEU A 280 -17.10 -15.67 5.81
CA LEU A 280 -18.05 -15.35 4.74
C LEU A 280 -17.39 -15.44 3.36
N ALA A 281 -18.20 -15.65 2.33
CA ALA A 281 -17.73 -15.78 0.95
C ALA A 281 -17.09 -14.49 0.43
N CYS A 282 -16.05 -14.64 -0.38
CA CYS A 282 -15.34 -13.56 -1.04
C CYS A 282 -14.69 -14.03 -2.34
N THR A 283 -14.30 -13.08 -3.19
CA THR A 283 -13.51 -13.28 -4.39
C THR A 283 -12.15 -12.60 -4.21
N PRO A 284 -11.03 -13.31 -4.39
CA PRO A 284 -9.70 -12.71 -4.40
C PRO A 284 -9.61 -11.61 -5.44
N VAL A 285 -9.13 -10.42 -5.06
CA VAL A 285 -8.89 -9.35 -6.03
C VAL A 285 -7.44 -9.37 -6.49
N SER A 286 -6.47 -9.49 -5.58
CA SER A 286 -5.04 -9.60 -5.91
C SER A 286 -4.57 -11.06 -6.03
N SER A 287 -3.32 -11.28 -6.44
CA SER A 287 -2.68 -12.59 -6.42
C SER A 287 -2.07 -12.90 -5.04
N PRO A 288 -1.96 -14.19 -4.65
CA PRO A 288 -1.30 -14.61 -3.41
C PRO A 288 0.22 -14.51 -3.54
N SER A 289 0.75 -13.28 -3.54
CA SER A 289 2.20 -13.04 -3.66
C SER A 289 2.95 -13.24 -2.34
N ASN A 290 2.26 -13.08 -1.21
CA ASN A 290 2.73 -13.37 0.14
C ASN A 290 1.53 -13.68 1.06
N ASN A 291 1.78 -13.71 2.37
CA ASN A 291 0.80 -14.03 3.40
C ASN A 291 -0.21 -12.90 3.71
N ASP A 292 0.02 -11.70 3.20
CA ASP A 292 -0.84 -10.51 3.36
C ASP A 292 -1.89 -10.44 2.24
N PHE A 293 -1.78 -11.34 1.27
CA PHE A 293 -2.57 -11.40 0.06
C PHE A 293 -3.22 -12.79 -0.11
N PRO A 294 -4.32 -12.88 -0.87
CA PRO A 294 -4.94 -11.79 -1.60
C PRO A 294 -5.99 -11.04 -0.77
N THR A 295 -6.04 -9.72 -0.92
CA THR A 295 -7.04 -8.89 -0.24
C THR A 295 -8.27 -8.71 -1.12
N SER A 296 -9.40 -8.38 -0.48
CA SER A 296 -10.64 -8.07 -1.15
C SER A 296 -11.45 -7.07 -0.35
N HIS A 297 -12.19 -6.18 -1.03
CA HIS A 297 -13.13 -5.27 -0.35
C HIS A 297 -14.33 -6.00 0.28
N GLU A 298 -14.49 -7.29 -0.01
CA GLU A 298 -15.47 -8.17 0.63
C GLU A 298 -15.03 -8.63 2.01
N CYS A 299 -13.74 -8.49 2.31
CA CYS A 299 -13.16 -8.76 3.61
C CYS A 299 -12.71 -7.41 4.21
N PRO A 300 -13.66 -6.54 4.63
CA PRO A 300 -13.30 -5.22 5.13
C PRO A 300 -12.58 -5.34 6.48
N PRO A 301 -11.61 -4.45 6.78
CA PRO A 301 -11.11 -4.28 8.13
C PRO A 301 -12.23 -3.81 9.07
N ASN A 302 -12.04 -4.01 10.38
CA ASN A 302 -13.00 -3.55 11.37
C ASN A 302 -13.05 -2.02 11.41
N THR A 303 -14.25 -1.45 11.26
CA THR A 303 -14.45 0.00 11.20
C THR A 303 -14.08 0.72 12.50
N SER A 304 -14.10 0.04 13.65
CA SER A 304 -13.65 0.63 14.93
C SER A 304 -12.16 0.92 14.98
N LEU A 305 -11.37 0.39 14.03
CA LEU A 305 -9.93 0.59 13.93
C LEU A 305 -9.56 1.75 12.99
N SER A 306 -10.55 2.42 12.39
CA SER A 306 -10.30 3.58 11.53
C SER A 306 -9.72 4.74 12.35
N ILE A 307 -8.58 5.26 11.91
CA ILE A 307 -7.91 6.41 12.50
C ILE A 307 -8.06 7.68 11.65
N GLY A 308 -8.92 7.64 10.63
CA GLY A 308 -9.18 8.74 9.72
C GLY A 308 -8.67 8.47 8.30
N SER A 309 -8.83 9.47 7.43
CA SER A 309 -8.46 9.41 6.02
C SER A 309 -7.43 10.47 5.66
N LEU A 310 -6.45 10.09 4.84
CA LEU A 310 -5.47 11.02 4.28
C LEU A 310 -5.81 11.36 2.83
N PRO A 311 -5.72 12.64 2.43
CA PRO A 311 -5.74 13.00 1.03
C PRO A 311 -4.40 12.65 0.38
N ILE A 312 -4.44 11.73 -0.60
CA ILE A 312 -3.28 11.35 -1.41
C ILE A 312 -3.55 11.76 -2.85
N ALA A 313 -2.89 12.82 -3.31
CA ALA A 313 -3.06 13.31 -4.67
C ALA A 313 -2.08 12.59 -5.61
N PHE A 314 -2.53 11.54 -6.29
CA PHE A 314 -1.70 10.97 -7.35
C PHE A 314 -1.70 11.86 -8.57
N VAL A 315 -0.50 12.09 -9.07
CA VAL A 315 -0.22 12.62 -10.39
C VAL A 315 0.57 11.54 -11.11
N LEU A 316 -0.14 10.66 -11.81
CA LEU A 316 0.40 9.48 -12.48
C LEU A 316 1.01 9.87 -13.83
N ASN A 317 2.21 9.37 -14.10
CA ASN A 317 3.00 9.70 -15.29
C ASN A 317 3.74 8.44 -15.79
N THR A 318 3.86 8.25 -17.10
CA THR A 318 4.61 7.12 -17.69
C THR A 318 6.06 7.46 -18.05
N GLY A 319 6.48 8.70 -17.86
CA GLY A 319 7.85 9.18 -18.00
C GLY A 319 8.55 9.33 -16.67
N THR A 320 9.64 10.10 -16.64
CA THR A 320 10.40 10.39 -15.42
C THR A 320 9.79 11.57 -14.67
N VAL A 321 9.47 11.35 -13.40
CA VAL A 321 9.05 12.38 -12.44
C VAL A 321 10.15 12.54 -11.40
N THR A 322 10.49 13.78 -11.08
CA THR A 322 11.48 14.09 -10.05
C THR A 322 10.89 15.04 -9.02
N LYS A 323 11.34 14.89 -7.78
CA LYS A 323 11.07 15.85 -6.71
C LYS A 323 12.38 16.11 -5.98
N THR A 324 12.83 17.36 -5.98
CA THR A 324 14.03 17.79 -5.26
C THR A 324 13.64 18.51 -3.99
N ALA A 325 14.28 18.16 -2.90
CA ALA A 325 14.05 18.74 -1.59
C ALA A 325 14.63 20.15 -1.49
N VAL A 326 13.96 21.01 -0.74
CA VAL A 326 14.41 22.38 -0.47
C VAL A 326 15.02 22.47 0.93
N ASN A 327 16.00 23.36 1.09
CA ASN A 327 16.50 23.74 2.41
C ASN A 327 15.69 24.92 2.92
N LEU A 328 14.86 24.69 3.93
CA LEU A 328 14.10 25.72 4.61
C LEU A 328 14.90 26.25 5.80
N THR A 329 14.50 27.41 6.32
CA THR A 329 15.20 28.08 7.41
C THR A 329 15.41 27.20 8.63
N ASP A 330 14.43 26.35 8.96
CA ASP A 330 14.45 25.53 10.17
C ASP A 330 14.70 24.04 9.91
N GLN A 331 14.74 23.61 8.64
CA GLN A 331 14.95 22.23 8.26
C GLN A 331 15.49 22.11 6.84
N ALA A 332 16.60 21.38 6.67
CA ALA A 332 17.15 21.02 5.38
C ALA A 332 16.41 19.82 4.76
N ASN A 333 16.57 19.62 3.45
CA ASN A 333 16.03 18.48 2.69
C ASN A 333 14.55 18.18 2.96
N VAL A 334 13.72 19.23 2.87
CA VAL A 334 12.27 19.13 2.96
C VAL A 334 11.69 18.88 1.57
N PHE A 335 11.09 17.72 1.37
CA PHE A 335 10.26 17.39 0.20
C PHE A 335 8.81 17.86 0.39
N CYS A 336 8.28 17.72 1.59
CA CYS A 336 6.85 17.92 1.88
C CYS A 336 6.64 18.75 3.14
N GLY A 337 6.61 20.08 2.97
CA GLY A 337 6.45 21.00 4.09
C GLY A 337 5.01 21.05 4.64
N PHE A 338 4.91 20.98 5.96
CA PHE A 338 3.70 21.25 6.74
C PHE A 338 4.02 22.17 7.93
N CYS A 339 3.05 23.02 8.31
CA CYS A 339 3.24 23.95 9.42
C CYS A 339 3.42 23.20 10.75
N LYS A 340 4.51 23.54 11.43
CA LYS A 340 5.10 22.81 12.54
C LYS A 340 5.51 23.78 13.65
N ASN A 341 5.40 23.32 14.89
CA ASN A 341 5.91 24.02 16.05
C ASN A 341 7.43 23.84 16.17
N LYS A 342 8.17 24.95 16.19
CA LYS A 342 9.65 24.96 16.25
C LYS A 342 10.21 24.22 17.45
N THR A 343 9.52 24.26 18.58
CA THR A 343 10.04 23.78 19.86
C THR A 343 9.66 22.33 20.10
N THR A 344 8.38 21.97 19.86
CA THR A 344 7.86 20.63 20.16
C THR A 344 7.94 19.67 18.97
N ASN A 345 8.25 20.18 17.78
CA ASN A 345 8.14 19.46 16.51
C ASN A 345 6.73 18.95 16.17
N ALA A 346 5.70 19.34 16.92
CA ALA A 346 4.31 18.98 16.62
C ALA A 346 3.80 19.67 15.35
N PHE A 347 2.99 18.98 14.57
CA PHE A 347 2.33 19.54 13.38
C PHE A 347 0.98 20.14 13.73
N ARG A 348 0.59 21.20 13.02
CA ARG A 348 -0.70 21.84 13.18
C ARG A 348 -1.83 20.85 12.87
N ASN A 349 -2.89 20.84 13.68
CA ASN A 349 -4.13 20.12 13.39
C ASN A 349 -5.29 21.13 13.18
N PRO A 350 -5.96 21.18 12.02
CA PRO A 350 -5.69 20.40 10.81
C PRO A 350 -4.35 20.74 10.15
N ALA A 351 -3.82 19.79 9.40
CA ALA A 351 -2.56 19.93 8.68
C ALA A 351 -2.64 21.05 7.64
N VAL A 352 -1.60 21.88 7.57
CA VAL A 352 -1.49 22.94 6.57
C VAL A 352 -0.18 22.76 5.83
N ALA A 353 -0.27 22.51 4.52
CA ALA A 353 0.89 22.44 3.65
C ALA A 353 1.55 23.81 3.55
N CYS A 354 2.88 23.82 3.44
CA CYS A 354 3.67 25.04 3.33
C CYS A 354 4.88 24.79 2.42
N ASN A 355 5.36 25.86 1.81
CA ASN A 355 6.62 25.88 1.08
C ASN A 355 7.69 26.66 1.85
N THR A 356 7.28 27.60 2.70
CA THR A 356 8.18 28.40 3.55
C THR A 356 7.54 28.72 4.90
N ASN A 357 8.33 29.26 5.83
CA ASN A 357 7.80 29.74 7.12
C ASN A 357 6.75 30.86 6.98
N ALA A 358 6.76 31.60 5.87
CA ALA A 358 5.81 32.69 5.63
C ALA A 358 4.36 32.17 5.57
N ASP A 359 4.16 30.98 5.00
CA ASP A 359 2.86 30.31 4.88
C ASP A 359 2.27 29.94 6.25
N CYS A 360 3.12 29.87 7.27
CA CYS A 360 2.77 29.43 8.61
C CYS A 360 2.60 30.58 9.62
N THR A 361 2.82 31.83 9.19
CA THR A 361 2.81 33.01 10.08
C THR A 361 1.45 33.28 10.72
N ALA A 362 0.36 32.86 10.07
CA ALA A 362 -1.00 33.01 10.58
C ALA A 362 -1.32 32.09 11.77
N PHE A 363 -0.41 31.17 12.14
CA PHE A 363 -0.68 30.13 13.13
C PHE A 363 0.17 30.28 14.38
N THR A 364 -0.49 30.60 15.50
CA THR A 364 0.15 30.72 16.80
C THR A 364 0.87 29.42 17.17
N GLY A 365 2.18 29.51 17.39
CA GLY A 365 3.03 28.38 17.80
C GLY A 365 3.42 27.41 16.69
N PHE A 366 2.85 27.47 15.48
CA PHE A 366 3.17 26.59 14.35
C PHE A 366 3.76 27.38 13.18
N THR A 367 4.82 28.14 13.44
CA THR A 367 5.38 29.14 12.51
C THR A 367 6.54 28.63 11.65
N SER A 368 6.88 27.34 11.75
CA SER A 368 7.93 26.71 10.95
C SER A 368 7.31 25.82 9.88
N CYS A 369 7.94 25.79 8.72
CA CYS A 369 7.60 24.85 7.67
C CYS A 369 8.60 23.70 7.64
N GLY A 370 8.10 22.47 7.69
CA GLY A 370 8.96 21.30 7.67
C GLY A 370 8.20 19.99 7.48
N GLN A 371 8.92 18.90 7.32
CA GLN A 371 8.39 17.54 7.38
C GLN A 371 8.86 16.87 8.68
N ARG A 372 8.44 15.63 8.94
CA ARG A 372 8.79 14.96 10.20
C ARG A 372 10.30 14.83 10.37
N THR A 373 10.94 14.08 9.46
CA THR A 373 12.41 13.94 9.41
C THR A 373 12.92 14.37 8.04
N SER A 374 14.06 15.06 8.00
CA SER A 374 14.75 15.47 6.76
C SER A 374 15.03 14.25 5.87
N GLY A 375 14.97 14.39 4.54
CA GLY A 375 15.23 13.28 3.60
C GLY A 375 13.99 12.49 3.21
N ALA A 376 14.17 11.27 2.71
CA ALA A 376 13.09 10.40 2.21
C ALA A 376 13.44 8.92 2.35
N PHE A 377 12.46 8.12 2.81
CA PHE A 377 12.34 6.64 2.71
C PHE A 377 13.43 5.74 3.30
N THR A 378 14.59 6.25 3.68
CA THR A 378 15.68 5.43 4.25
C THR A 378 16.63 6.31 5.06
N ALA A 379 17.29 5.69 6.04
CA ALA A 379 18.37 6.29 6.82
C ALA A 379 19.77 6.06 6.22
N ASP A 380 19.89 5.34 5.08
CA ASP A 380 21.18 5.00 4.46
C ASP A 380 21.99 6.23 4.05
N ASP A 381 21.31 7.30 3.60
CA ASP A 381 21.85 8.62 3.33
C ASP A 381 20.71 9.65 3.32
N VAL A 382 21.03 10.94 3.36
CA VAL A 382 20.03 12.01 3.34
C VAL A 382 19.64 12.32 1.90
N ALA A 383 18.47 11.83 1.49
CA ALA A 383 17.93 12.08 0.15
C ALA A 383 17.77 13.58 -0.15
N ARG A 384 18.32 14.02 -1.29
CA ARG A 384 18.11 15.33 -1.91
C ARG A 384 17.08 15.29 -3.02
N THR A 385 17.05 14.21 -3.82
CA THR A 385 16.12 14.05 -4.94
C THR A 385 15.52 12.66 -4.96
N ILE A 386 14.21 12.60 -5.17
CA ILE A 386 13.49 11.37 -5.53
C ILE A 386 13.33 11.38 -7.04
N VAL A 387 13.79 10.32 -7.70
CA VAL A 387 13.60 10.10 -9.14
C VAL A 387 12.75 8.85 -9.31
N ALA A 388 11.62 8.97 -10.00
CA ALA A 388 10.77 7.85 -10.37
C ALA A 388 10.59 7.83 -11.88
N THR A 389 10.73 6.67 -12.51
CA THR A 389 10.68 6.50 -13.96
C THR A 389 9.60 5.49 -14.31
N GLY A 390 8.56 5.97 -14.99
CA GLY A 390 7.52 5.14 -15.58
C GLY A 390 7.96 4.51 -16.91
N VAL A 391 7.02 3.79 -17.52
CA VAL A 391 7.18 3.19 -18.85
C VAL A 391 5.89 3.42 -19.61
N ALA A 392 5.99 4.13 -20.74
CA ALA A 392 4.88 4.33 -21.66
C ALA A 392 4.56 3.04 -22.40
N VAL A 393 3.29 2.89 -22.74
CA VAL A 393 2.77 1.66 -23.35
C VAL A 393 3.12 1.52 -24.85
N GLY A 394 3.59 2.59 -25.49
CA GLY A 394 3.72 2.66 -26.94
C GLY A 394 2.39 2.99 -27.63
N PRO A 395 2.30 2.89 -28.97
CA PRO A 395 1.06 3.18 -29.69
C PRO A 395 -0.10 2.33 -29.18
N ILE A 396 -1.20 2.97 -28.79
CA ILE A 396 -2.37 2.28 -28.24
C ILE A 396 -3.38 2.02 -29.36
N VAL A 397 -3.74 0.75 -29.56
CA VAL A 397 -4.77 0.34 -30.51
C VAL A 397 -6.09 0.10 -29.77
N THR A 398 -7.15 0.79 -30.19
CA THR A 398 -8.51 0.56 -29.64
C THR A 398 -8.97 -0.87 -29.97
N GLY A 399 -9.47 -1.59 -28.96
CA GLY A 399 -9.83 -3.00 -29.06
C GLY A 399 -8.63 -3.96 -29.16
N GLY A 400 -7.40 -3.45 -29.03
CA GLY A 400 -6.19 -4.26 -29.01
C GLY A 400 -5.99 -5.03 -27.70
N PRO A 401 -4.99 -5.92 -27.64
CA PRO A 401 -4.64 -6.64 -26.42
C PRO A 401 -4.07 -5.69 -25.36
N ALA A 402 -4.22 -6.04 -24.09
CA ALA A 402 -3.62 -5.30 -22.99
C ALA A 402 -2.09 -5.24 -23.15
N GLN A 403 -1.54 -4.04 -22.98
CA GLN A 403 -0.12 -3.74 -23.19
C GLN A 403 0.54 -3.32 -21.87
N PRO A 404 1.83 -3.63 -21.65
CA PRO A 404 2.51 -3.29 -20.40
C PRO A 404 2.70 -1.79 -20.24
N GLN A 405 2.52 -1.29 -19.02
CA GLN A 405 2.82 0.10 -18.66
C GLN A 405 3.34 0.18 -17.23
N THR A 406 4.06 1.26 -16.92
CA THR A 406 4.36 1.64 -15.54
C THR A 406 3.99 3.10 -15.35
N LEU A 407 3.10 3.35 -14.39
CA LEU A 407 2.78 4.71 -13.95
C LEU A 407 3.51 5.00 -12.65
N VAL A 408 4.18 6.15 -12.55
CA VAL A 408 4.84 6.60 -11.33
C VAL A 408 4.20 7.86 -10.80
N SER A 409 4.28 8.06 -9.48
CA SER A 409 3.89 9.32 -8.84
C SER A 409 4.73 9.59 -7.59
N ILE A 410 5.06 10.86 -7.37
CA ILE A 410 5.65 11.35 -6.12
C ILE A 410 4.67 12.36 -5.52
N PHE A 411 4.32 12.18 -4.25
CA PHE A 411 3.28 12.96 -3.58
C PHE A 411 3.71 13.30 -2.15
N CYS A 412 2.91 14.11 -1.46
CA CYS A 412 3.12 14.45 -0.06
C CYS A 412 2.03 13.84 0.80
N ILE A 413 2.44 13.27 1.94
CA ILE A 413 1.54 12.62 2.89
C ILE A 413 1.45 13.53 4.13
N PRO A 414 0.27 14.05 4.46
CA PRO A 414 0.08 14.83 5.69
C PRO A 414 0.21 13.95 6.95
N PRO A 415 0.32 14.55 8.15
CA PRO A 415 0.26 13.79 9.39
C PRO A 415 -1.09 13.08 9.51
N THR A 416 -1.06 11.86 10.05
CA THR A 416 -2.28 11.12 10.42
C THR A 416 -2.84 11.57 11.76
N PHE A 417 -2.00 12.23 12.57
CA PHE A 417 -2.26 12.57 13.98
C PHE A 417 -2.43 11.34 14.89
N SER A 418 -2.14 10.14 14.39
CA SER A 418 -1.89 8.96 15.21
C SER A 418 -0.41 8.90 15.53
N ALA A 419 -0.05 9.12 16.80
CA ALA A 419 1.34 9.16 17.23
C ALA A 419 2.11 7.87 16.85
N ALA A 420 1.45 6.71 16.89
CA ALA A 420 2.06 5.43 16.53
C ALA A 420 2.33 5.32 15.02
N VAL A 421 1.36 5.71 14.18
CA VAL A 421 1.50 5.63 12.71
C VAL A 421 2.45 6.69 12.20
N ASP A 422 2.30 7.94 12.65
CA ASP A 422 3.21 9.03 12.29
C ASP A 422 4.63 8.72 12.76
N ALA A 423 4.79 8.01 13.88
CA ALA A 423 6.08 7.54 14.34
C ALA A 423 6.72 6.48 13.45
N ALA A 424 5.98 5.42 13.15
CA ALA A 424 6.48 4.30 12.37
C ALA A 424 6.72 4.69 10.91
N ALA A 425 5.76 5.35 10.26
CA ALA A 425 5.82 5.71 8.85
C ALA A 425 6.53 7.06 8.59
N ASP A 426 7.01 7.72 9.65
CA ASP A 426 7.68 9.02 9.60
C ASP A 426 6.90 10.11 8.86
N LEU A 427 5.64 10.29 9.26
CA LEU A 427 4.68 11.22 8.64
C LEU A 427 4.49 12.49 9.48
N PRO A 428 4.38 13.67 8.85
CA PRO A 428 4.29 13.91 7.41
C PRO A 428 5.64 13.77 6.69
N GLY A 429 5.58 13.38 5.43
CA GLY A 429 6.75 13.17 4.60
C GLY A 429 6.39 12.95 3.13
N PRO A 430 7.40 12.74 2.28
CA PRO A 430 7.16 12.35 0.90
C PRO A 430 6.51 10.95 0.82
N GLY A 431 5.90 10.68 -0.32
CA GLY A 431 5.47 9.37 -0.76
C GLY A 431 5.85 9.16 -2.22
N MET A 432 6.13 7.93 -2.61
CA MET A 432 6.37 7.54 -4.00
C MET A 432 5.72 6.20 -4.27
N THR A 433 5.02 6.07 -5.40
CA THR A 433 4.54 4.77 -5.87
C THR A 433 4.86 4.55 -7.35
N ALA A 434 5.10 3.28 -7.69
CA ALA A 434 5.26 2.81 -9.05
C ALA A 434 4.24 1.70 -9.34
N LEU A 435 3.21 2.01 -10.11
CA LEU A 435 2.15 1.10 -10.52
C LEU A 435 2.53 0.44 -11.84
N GLN A 436 3.23 -0.69 -11.76
CA GLN A 436 3.49 -1.53 -12.92
C GLN A 436 2.26 -2.38 -13.22
N GLY A 437 1.97 -2.62 -14.49
CA GLY A 437 0.81 -3.41 -14.89
C GLY A 437 0.56 -3.38 -16.37
N THR A 438 -0.71 -3.47 -16.76
CA THR A 438 -1.15 -3.40 -18.16
C THR A 438 -2.23 -2.35 -18.36
N THR A 439 -2.38 -1.88 -19.58
CA THR A 439 -3.48 -0.99 -20.00
C THR A 439 -4.09 -1.45 -21.30
N VAL A 440 -5.38 -1.21 -21.46
CA VAL A 440 -6.12 -1.50 -22.68
C VAL A 440 -7.10 -0.35 -22.97
N MET A 441 -7.24 -0.03 -24.25
CA MET A 441 -8.27 0.89 -24.72
C MET A 441 -9.41 0.09 -25.31
N SER A 442 -10.53 0.03 -24.59
CA SER A 442 -11.78 -0.54 -25.09
C SER A 442 -12.51 0.46 -26.02
N PRO A 443 -13.34 -0.04 -26.95
CA PRO A 443 -14.24 0.79 -27.76
C PRO A 443 -15.21 1.64 -26.95
#